data_AF-A0A2W0C4J3-F1
#
_entry.id   AF-A0A2W0C4J3-F1
#
_cell.length_a   1.000
_cell.length_b   1.000
_cell.length_c   1.000
_cell.angle_alpha   90.00
_cell.angle_beta   90.00
_cell.angle_gamma   90.00
#
_symmetry.space_group_name_H-M   'P 1'
#
loop_
_entity.id
_entity.type
_entity.pdbx_description
1 polymer ?
#
loop_
_entity_poly.entity_id
_entity_poly.type
_entity_poly.pdbx_seq_one_letter_code
_entity_poly.pdbx_strand_id
1 'polypeptide(L)'
;MKAVHFGAGNIGRGFIGHMLSASDYEVCFVARNPKKISMLQKRKEYPITLANADQDTTMVSNVTAIHVGEQDRVAEQIASADLITTAVGVSALEDIAEPIAKGIYLRMKNNNQAPLHIIACENAIGGSTRLKKRVYPFLDEQTRTKADRYISFPNAAVDRIVPAQDHKDPLQVTVEPFYEWVVHRPALLDGFKEIEGVHYVDSLEPYIERKMFTVNTGHCVAAYFGYLEGFKTIRQVMSNATLRAKVKHVMEETGAMLVKKHGFNPQKHSQYIDTILERFANPNLTDQVTRVGRSPLRKLSPYDRLVRPAMQASEFGIEIPHLTSAMAAAMLFDHEQDEEAMKLQHMIREDGVSAFIRERMGIPDAHLIHQHVVARYEELKGHKGSTILT
;
A
#
# COMPACT_ATOMS: atom_id res chain seq x y z
N MET A 1 -27.49 2.86 -1.00
CA MET A 1 -26.96 1.74 -0.18
C MET A 1 -26.21 2.32 1.00
N LYS A 2 -25.94 1.56 2.06
CA LYS A 2 -25.20 2.04 3.24
C LYS A 2 -23.82 1.41 3.33
N ALA A 3 -22.79 2.24 3.44
CA ALA A 3 -21.43 1.79 3.68
C ALA A 3 -20.91 2.31 5.02
N VAL A 4 -20.28 1.44 5.80
CA VAL A 4 -19.51 1.84 6.99
C VAL A 4 -18.03 1.78 6.63
N HIS A 5 -17.32 2.91 6.77
CA HIS A 5 -15.89 2.98 6.50
C HIS A 5 -15.09 3.26 7.78
N PHE A 6 -14.30 2.28 8.22
CA PHE A 6 -13.38 2.48 9.33
C PHE A 6 -12.14 3.25 8.87
N GLY A 7 -11.95 4.44 9.45
CA GLY A 7 -10.80 5.31 9.18
C GLY A 7 -11.11 6.54 8.33
N ALA A 8 -11.45 7.67 8.95
CA ALA A 8 -11.60 8.96 8.25
C ALA A 8 -10.25 9.66 7.94
N GLY A 9 -9.19 8.89 7.68
CA GLY A 9 -7.86 9.37 7.30
C GLY A 9 -7.83 9.88 5.85
N ASN A 10 -6.64 10.20 5.34
CA ASN A 10 -6.52 10.71 3.97
C ASN A 10 -6.81 9.61 2.93
N ILE A 11 -6.45 8.34 3.18
CA ILE A 11 -6.83 7.21 2.31
C ILE A 11 -8.35 6.98 2.37
N GLY A 12 -8.93 6.96 3.58
CA GLY A 12 -10.37 6.74 3.72
C GLY A 12 -11.21 7.82 3.04
N ARG A 13 -10.84 9.10 3.18
CA ARG A 13 -11.54 10.21 2.50
C ARG A 13 -11.18 10.30 1.01
N GLY A 14 -9.90 10.29 0.70
CA GLY A 14 -9.38 10.58 -0.63
C GLY A 14 -9.43 9.41 -1.61
N PHE A 15 -9.79 8.21 -1.17
CA PHE A 15 -9.82 7.03 -2.03
C PHE A 15 -11.05 6.17 -1.79
N ILE A 16 -11.09 5.43 -0.67
CA ILE A 16 -12.11 4.39 -0.48
C ILE A 16 -13.49 5.01 -0.31
N GLY A 17 -13.65 5.93 0.65
CA GLY A 17 -14.92 6.63 0.88
C GLY A 17 -15.37 7.49 -0.30
N HIS A 18 -14.43 8.04 -1.08
CA HIS A 18 -14.73 8.72 -2.33
C HIS A 18 -15.39 7.80 -3.36
N MET A 19 -14.78 6.65 -3.64
CA MET A 19 -15.33 5.69 -4.61
C MET A 19 -16.68 5.13 -4.17
N LEU A 20 -16.85 4.91 -2.86
CA LEU A 20 -18.15 4.51 -2.30
C LEU A 20 -19.21 5.58 -2.50
N SER A 21 -18.92 6.83 -2.17
CA SER A 21 -19.84 7.96 -2.39
C SER A 21 -20.18 8.15 -3.88
N ALA A 22 -19.18 8.04 -4.76
CA ALA A 22 -19.36 8.08 -6.21
C ALA A 22 -20.23 6.93 -6.74
N SER A 23 -20.30 5.81 -6.01
CA SER A 23 -21.16 4.66 -6.30
C SER A 23 -22.49 4.68 -5.52
N ASP A 24 -22.99 5.86 -5.17
CA ASP A 24 -24.27 6.11 -4.49
C ASP A 24 -24.43 5.41 -3.12
N TYR A 25 -23.32 5.18 -2.41
CA TYR A 25 -23.37 4.80 -1.00
C TYR A 25 -23.53 6.04 -0.11
N GLU A 26 -24.43 5.93 0.88
CA GLU A 26 -24.37 6.74 2.09
C GLU A 26 -23.20 6.23 2.94
N VAL A 27 -22.13 7.03 3.05
CA VAL A 27 -20.89 6.63 3.72
C VAL A 27 -20.86 7.13 5.15
N CYS A 28 -20.89 6.22 6.12
CA CYS A 28 -20.68 6.52 7.53
C CYS A 28 -19.23 6.19 7.93
N PHE A 29 -18.42 7.21 8.15
CA PHE A 29 -17.06 7.04 8.66
C PHE A 29 -17.06 6.69 10.15
N VAL A 30 -16.32 5.65 10.55
CA VAL A 30 -15.98 5.38 11.95
C VAL A 30 -14.58 5.93 12.22
N ALA A 31 -14.46 6.90 13.13
CA ALA A 31 -13.22 7.64 13.34
C ALA A 31 -12.95 7.97 14.81
N ARG A 32 -11.76 8.52 15.10
CA ARG A 32 -11.34 8.92 16.46
C ARG A 32 -11.28 10.43 16.69
N ASN A 33 -11.14 11.23 15.64
CA ASN A 33 -10.92 12.68 15.80
C ASN A 33 -12.27 13.41 15.93
N PRO A 34 -12.64 13.94 17.12
CA PRO A 34 -13.97 14.51 17.35
C PRO A 34 -14.25 15.73 16.47
N LYS A 35 -13.25 16.60 16.27
CA LYS A 35 -13.37 17.78 15.40
C LYS A 35 -13.73 17.39 13.97
N LYS A 36 -13.02 16.40 13.41
CA LYS A 36 -13.28 15.89 12.06
C LYS A 36 -14.67 15.25 11.95
N ILE A 37 -15.07 14.49 12.97
CA ILE A 37 -16.40 13.86 13.04
C ILE A 37 -17.49 14.92 13.00
N SER A 38 -17.43 15.93 13.87
CA SER A 38 -18.42 17.01 13.91
C SER A 38 -18.49 17.78 12.59
N MET A 39 -17.35 18.01 11.93
CA MET A 39 -17.33 18.65 10.61
C MET A 39 -18.01 17.79 9.53
N LEU A 40 -17.76 16.48 9.49
CA LEU A 40 -18.40 15.56 8.54
C LEU A 40 -19.92 15.46 8.80
N GLN A 41 -20.35 15.38 10.06
CA GLN A 41 -21.77 15.36 10.42
C GLN A 41 -22.50 16.64 10.00
N LYS A 42 -21.85 17.81 10.18
CA LYS A 42 -22.43 19.11 9.87
C LYS A 42 -22.47 19.38 8.36
N ARG A 43 -21.35 19.16 7.66
CA ARG A 43 -21.21 19.49 6.24
C ARG A 43 -21.83 18.43 5.35
N LYS A 44 -21.71 17.15 5.74
CA LYS A 44 -22.09 15.98 4.93
C LYS A 44 -21.39 15.88 3.58
N GLU A 45 -20.34 16.66 3.40
CA GLU A 45 -19.53 16.72 2.20
C GLU A 45 -18.11 17.23 2.50
N TYR A 46 -17.17 16.95 1.61
CA TYR A 46 -15.82 17.49 1.63
C TYR A 46 -15.17 17.49 0.24
N PRO A 47 -14.23 18.41 -0.04
CA PRO A 47 -13.53 18.46 -1.31
C PRO A 47 -12.39 17.44 -1.39
N ILE A 48 -12.21 16.84 -2.56
CA ILE A 48 -11.00 16.13 -2.99
C ILE A 48 -10.37 16.92 -4.12
N THR A 49 -9.09 17.24 -3.98
CA THR A 49 -8.30 17.93 -5.02
C THR A 49 -7.35 16.93 -5.67
N LEU A 50 -7.35 16.84 -7.00
CA LEU A 50 -6.39 16.05 -7.74
C LEU A 50 -5.06 16.79 -7.80
N ALA A 51 -3.97 16.05 -7.60
CA ALA A 51 -2.61 16.55 -7.75
C ALA A 51 -2.20 16.62 -9.25
N ASN A 52 -3.08 17.10 -10.14
CA ASN A 52 -2.79 17.33 -11.56
C ASN A 52 -2.48 18.81 -11.82
N ALA A 53 -2.21 19.17 -13.08
CA ALA A 53 -1.84 20.54 -13.45
C ALA A 53 -2.95 21.56 -13.10
N ASP A 54 -4.21 21.17 -13.31
CA ASP A 54 -5.37 22.05 -13.14
C ASP A 54 -5.91 22.08 -11.70
N GLN A 55 -5.41 21.20 -10.83
CA GLN A 55 -5.87 21.03 -9.44
C GLN A 55 -7.38 20.78 -9.36
N ASP A 56 -7.90 19.94 -10.26
CA ASP A 56 -9.32 19.63 -10.35
C ASP A 56 -9.86 19.20 -8.98
N THR A 57 -10.98 19.79 -8.59
CA THR A 57 -11.60 19.52 -7.29
C THR A 57 -13.00 18.97 -7.46
N THR A 58 -13.26 17.84 -6.82
CA THR A 58 -14.57 17.18 -6.79
C THR A 58 -15.09 17.13 -5.36
N MET A 59 -16.38 17.44 -5.19
CA MET A 59 -17.06 17.32 -3.90
C MET A 59 -17.50 15.87 -3.68
N VAL A 60 -17.10 15.30 -2.54
CA VAL A 60 -17.65 14.05 -2.04
C VAL A 60 -18.82 14.38 -1.13
N SER A 61 -20.01 13.90 -1.45
CA SER A 61 -21.25 14.14 -0.71
C SER A 61 -21.79 12.85 -0.09
N ASN A 62 -22.97 12.90 0.54
CA ASN A 62 -23.63 11.74 1.16
C ASN A 62 -22.77 11.04 2.22
N VAL A 63 -22.00 11.82 2.97
CA VAL A 63 -21.12 11.30 4.03
C VAL A 63 -21.59 11.75 5.42
N THR A 64 -21.25 10.96 6.42
CA THR A 64 -21.34 11.33 7.84
C THR A 64 -20.22 10.62 8.61
N ALA A 65 -20.13 10.85 9.92
CA ALA A 65 -19.18 10.14 10.76
C ALA A 65 -19.72 9.90 12.16
N ILE A 66 -19.19 8.88 12.83
CA ILE A 66 -19.40 8.57 14.24
C ILE A 66 -18.08 8.24 14.92
N HIS A 67 -18.02 8.43 16.23
CA HIS A 67 -16.83 8.13 17.00
C HIS A 67 -16.74 6.62 17.28
N VAL A 68 -15.54 6.04 17.17
CA VAL A 68 -15.31 4.60 17.39
C VAL A 68 -15.70 4.14 18.79
N GLY A 69 -15.63 5.05 19.78
CA GLY A 69 -16.07 4.80 21.15
C GLY A 69 -17.59 4.73 21.34
N GLU A 70 -18.39 5.17 20.37
CA GLU A 70 -19.86 5.07 20.40
C GLU A 70 -20.29 3.67 19.94
N GLN A 71 -19.86 2.64 20.67
CA GLN A 71 -19.93 1.24 20.22
C GLN A 71 -21.33 0.78 19.82
N ASP A 72 -22.38 1.22 20.52
CA ASP A 72 -23.77 0.87 20.18
C ASP A 72 -24.18 1.47 18.82
N ARG A 73 -23.88 2.75 18.61
CA ARG A 73 -24.16 3.42 17.33
C ARG A 73 -23.35 2.80 16.19
N VAL A 74 -22.09 2.43 16.44
CA VAL A 74 -21.26 1.72 15.44
C VAL A 74 -21.90 0.38 15.09
N ALA A 75 -22.33 -0.40 16.09
CA ALA A 75 -22.99 -1.68 15.88
C ALA A 75 -24.30 -1.54 15.08
N GLU A 76 -25.11 -0.52 15.36
CA GLU A 76 -26.35 -0.23 14.62
C GLU A 76 -26.09 0.12 13.14
N GLN A 77 -25.07 0.94 12.88
CA GLN A 77 -24.66 1.26 11.51
C GLN A 77 -24.22 0.00 10.77
N ILE A 78 -23.42 -0.85 11.40
CA ILE A 78 -22.96 -2.12 10.81
C ILE A 78 -24.14 -3.08 10.58
N ALA A 79 -25.06 -3.19 11.54
CA ALA A 79 -26.20 -4.09 11.43
C ALA A 79 -27.10 -3.79 10.23
N SER A 80 -27.14 -2.53 9.79
CA SER A 80 -27.92 -2.06 8.65
C SER A 80 -27.10 -1.78 7.38
N ALA A 81 -25.78 -2.01 7.40
CA ALA A 81 -24.90 -1.75 6.26
C ALA A 81 -25.07 -2.81 5.16
N ASP A 82 -24.77 -2.40 3.93
CA ASP A 82 -24.59 -3.27 2.76
C ASP A 82 -23.10 -3.60 2.55
N LEU A 83 -22.21 -2.72 3.01
CA LEU A 83 -20.77 -2.84 2.85
C LEU A 83 -20.02 -2.27 4.06
N ILE A 84 -18.95 -2.94 4.47
CA ILE A 84 -17.97 -2.41 5.41
C ILE A 84 -16.61 -2.36 4.71
N THR A 85 -15.91 -1.24 4.83
CA THR A 85 -14.54 -1.10 4.36
C THR A 85 -13.63 -0.54 5.45
N THR A 86 -12.32 -0.78 5.35
CA THR A 86 -11.35 -0.25 6.32
C THR A 86 -10.15 0.36 5.60
N ALA A 87 -9.61 1.43 6.15
CA ALA A 87 -8.29 1.98 5.81
C ALA A 87 -7.66 2.57 7.08
N VAL A 88 -7.41 1.71 8.07
CA VAL A 88 -6.95 2.10 9.42
C VAL A 88 -5.47 1.80 9.67
N GLY A 89 -4.84 1.03 8.79
CA GLY A 89 -3.52 0.45 8.99
C GLY A 89 -3.60 -0.94 9.61
N VAL A 90 -2.75 -1.85 9.14
CA VAL A 90 -2.76 -3.28 9.52
C VAL A 90 -2.64 -3.49 11.03
N SER A 91 -1.86 -2.65 11.71
CA SER A 91 -1.68 -2.69 13.17
C SER A 91 -2.93 -2.29 13.94
N ALA A 92 -3.81 -1.49 13.34
CA ALA A 92 -5.05 -1.01 13.96
C ALA A 92 -6.28 -1.88 13.61
N LEU A 93 -6.10 -3.00 12.89
CA LEU A 93 -7.19 -3.93 12.60
C LEU A 93 -7.75 -4.60 13.86
N GLU A 94 -6.94 -4.72 14.91
CA GLU A 94 -7.37 -5.26 16.21
C GLU A 94 -8.36 -4.33 16.90
N ASP A 95 -8.08 -3.02 16.87
CA ASP A 95 -8.91 -1.99 17.51
C ASP A 95 -10.34 -1.89 16.95
N ILE A 96 -10.58 -2.39 15.73
CA ILE A 96 -11.89 -2.34 15.07
C ILE A 96 -12.60 -3.70 15.07
N ALA A 97 -11.94 -4.77 15.54
CA ALA A 97 -12.46 -6.12 15.45
C ALA A 97 -13.70 -6.35 16.33
N GLU A 98 -13.64 -5.92 17.60
CA GLU A 98 -14.75 -6.03 18.54
C GLU A 98 -15.97 -5.18 18.13
N PRO A 99 -15.83 -3.90 17.74
CA PRO A 99 -16.94 -3.13 17.19
C PRO A 99 -17.62 -3.79 15.98
N ILE A 100 -16.85 -4.39 15.07
CA ILE A 100 -17.39 -5.14 13.93
C ILE A 100 -18.15 -6.38 14.40
N ALA A 101 -17.59 -7.15 15.33
CA ALA A 101 -18.25 -8.32 15.88
C ALA A 101 -19.60 -7.97 16.54
N LYS A 102 -19.64 -6.90 17.33
CA LYS A 102 -20.88 -6.40 17.96
C LYS A 102 -21.95 -6.06 16.92
N GLY A 103 -21.56 -5.41 15.82
CA GLY A 103 -22.45 -5.12 14.70
C GLY A 103 -22.94 -6.37 13.96
N ILE A 104 -22.06 -7.36 13.74
CA ILE A 104 -22.43 -8.67 13.15
C ILE A 104 -23.44 -9.38 14.05
N TYR A 105 -23.18 -9.45 15.36
CA TYR A 105 -24.09 -10.04 16.33
C TYR A 105 -25.47 -9.36 16.27
N LEU A 106 -25.51 -8.02 16.29
CA LEU A 106 -26.77 -7.27 16.19
C LEU A 106 -27.49 -7.53 14.86
N ARG A 107 -26.76 -7.62 13.75
CA ARG A 107 -27.33 -7.97 12.43
C ARG A 107 -28.03 -9.32 12.47
N MET A 108 -27.36 -10.33 13.00
CA MET A 108 -27.89 -11.70 13.11
C MET A 108 -29.08 -11.77 14.07
N LYS A 109 -29.02 -11.03 15.19
CA LYS A 109 -30.15 -10.89 16.13
C LYS A 109 -31.39 -10.27 15.47
N ASN A 110 -31.19 -9.31 14.58
CA ASN A 110 -32.27 -8.64 13.83
C ASN A 110 -32.78 -9.47 12.64
N ASN A 111 -32.32 -10.71 12.46
CA ASN A 111 -32.64 -11.58 11.33
C ASN A 111 -32.38 -10.93 9.95
N ASN A 112 -31.42 -10.01 9.87
CA ASN A 112 -31.03 -9.42 8.59
C ASN A 112 -30.09 -10.38 7.86
N GLN A 113 -30.65 -11.06 6.86
CA GLN A 113 -29.98 -12.07 6.02
C GLN A 113 -29.50 -11.50 4.68
N ALA A 114 -29.62 -10.19 4.46
CA ALA A 114 -29.04 -9.57 3.27
C ALA A 114 -27.52 -9.75 3.30
N PRO A 115 -26.87 -9.98 2.14
CA PRO A 115 -25.44 -10.17 2.05
C PRO A 115 -24.69 -8.94 2.59
N LEU A 116 -23.61 -9.17 3.32
CA LEU A 116 -22.71 -8.14 3.82
C LEU A 116 -21.28 -8.48 3.45
N HIS A 117 -20.57 -7.54 2.84
CA HIS A 117 -19.17 -7.72 2.46
C HIS A 117 -18.29 -6.81 3.31
N ILE A 118 -17.20 -7.35 3.84
CA ILE A 118 -16.26 -6.65 4.71
C ILE A 118 -14.88 -6.65 4.05
N ILE A 119 -14.49 -5.50 3.48
CA ILE A 119 -13.29 -5.36 2.63
C ILE A 119 -12.25 -4.48 3.33
N ALA A 120 -11.21 -5.10 3.88
CA ALA A 120 -10.09 -4.35 4.46
C ALA A 120 -9.16 -3.84 3.35
N CYS A 121 -9.20 -2.54 3.10
CA CYS A 121 -8.43 -1.85 2.06
C CYS A 121 -7.09 -1.37 2.64
N GLU A 122 -6.29 -2.33 3.09
CA GLU A 122 -5.02 -2.10 3.77
C GLU A 122 -3.83 -2.33 2.83
N ASN A 123 -2.69 -1.70 3.13
CA ASN A 123 -1.42 -2.01 2.45
C ASN A 123 -0.81 -3.32 2.97
N ALA A 124 -1.54 -4.42 2.87
CA ALA A 124 -1.10 -5.76 3.24
C ALA A 124 -1.82 -6.87 2.47
N ILE A 125 -1.09 -7.97 2.28
CA ILE A 125 -1.64 -9.20 1.72
C ILE A 125 -2.63 -9.81 2.71
N GLY A 126 -3.83 -10.12 2.23
CA GLY A 126 -4.86 -10.82 3.00
C GLY A 126 -5.50 -9.94 4.08
N GLY A 127 -5.62 -8.62 3.88
CA GLY A 127 -6.18 -7.68 4.85
C GLY A 127 -7.51 -8.15 5.45
N SER A 128 -8.48 -8.52 4.59
CA SER A 128 -9.82 -8.96 5.03
C SER A 128 -9.77 -10.31 5.75
N THR A 129 -8.92 -11.24 5.27
CA THR A 129 -8.69 -12.51 5.98
C THR A 129 -8.10 -12.28 7.38
N ARG A 130 -7.14 -11.36 7.51
CA ARG A 130 -6.55 -10.98 8.79
C ARG A 130 -7.56 -10.31 9.72
N LEU A 131 -8.47 -9.51 9.17
CA LEU A 131 -9.57 -8.89 9.92
C LEU A 131 -10.57 -9.94 10.39
N LYS A 132 -11.02 -10.87 9.52
CA LYS A 132 -11.93 -11.98 9.89
C LYS A 132 -11.40 -12.76 11.10
N LYS A 133 -10.10 -13.11 11.08
CA LYS A 133 -9.43 -13.82 12.18
C LYS A 133 -9.45 -13.07 13.52
N ARG A 134 -9.53 -11.74 13.49
CA ARG A 134 -9.63 -10.90 14.70
C ARG A 134 -11.06 -10.69 15.15
N VAL A 135 -12.01 -10.60 14.20
CA VAL A 135 -13.44 -10.37 14.48
C VAL A 135 -14.10 -11.62 15.06
N TYR A 136 -13.88 -12.79 14.46
CA TYR A 136 -14.63 -14.01 14.79
C TYR A 136 -14.45 -14.54 16.23
N PRO A 137 -13.29 -14.35 16.90
CA PRO A 137 -13.15 -14.70 18.31
C PRO A 137 -14.13 -14.00 19.27
N PHE A 138 -14.66 -12.83 18.90
CA PHE A 138 -15.65 -12.10 19.70
C PHE A 138 -17.09 -12.59 19.50
N LEU A 139 -17.32 -13.52 18.58
CA LEU A 139 -18.65 -14.09 18.28
C LEU A 139 -18.77 -15.49 18.87
N ASP A 140 -19.93 -15.84 19.40
CA ASP A 140 -20.23 -17.23 19.77
C ASP A 140 -20.36 -18.13 18.52
N GLU A 141 -20.32 -19.45 18.71
CA GLU A 141 -20.35 -20.44 17.62
C GLU A 141 -21.64 -20.37 16.78
N GLN A 142 -22.78 -20.13 17.42
CA GLN A 142 -24.06 -20.03 16.73
C GLN A 142 -24.08 -18.80 15.82
N THR A 143 -23.58 -17.66 16.31
CA THR A 143 -23.47 -16.42 15.55
C THR A 143 -22.48 -16.55 14.40
N ARG A 144 -21.32 -17.18 14.59
CA ARG A 144 -20.35 -17.46 13.51
C ARG A 144 -20.97 -18.30 12.39
N THR A 145 -21.64 -19.39 12.76
CA THR A 145 -22.27 -20.30 11.79
C THR A 145 -23.34 -19.60 10.95
N LYS A 146 -24.11 -18.70 11.55
CA LYS A 146 -25.08 -17.87 10.81
C LYS A 146 -24.36 -16.83 9.94
N ALA A 147 -23.35 -16.15 10.48
CA ALA A 147 -22.60 -15.12 9.77
C ALA A 147 -21.92 -15.67 8.51
N ASP A 148 -21.34 -16.86 8.55
CA ASP A 148 -20.67 -17.47 7.39
C ASP A 148 -21.58 -17.72 6.18
N ARG A 149 -22.91 -17.67 6.35
CA ARG A 149 -23.88 -17.78 5.24
C ARG A 149 -24.16 -16.46 4.54
N TYR A 150 -24.03 -15.34 5.24
CA TYR A 150 -24.49 -14.02 4.77
C TYR A 150 -23.41 -12.96 4.76
N ILE A 151 -22.24 -13.24 5.35
CA ILE A 151 -21.15 -12.29 5.51
C ILE A 151 -19.87 -12.82 4.88
N SER A 152 -19.27 -12.03 4.01
CA SER A 152 -18.00 -12.37 3.36
C SER A 152 -16.91 -11.35 3.66
N PHE A 153 -15.66 -11.81 3.59
CA PHE A 153 -14.46 -10.99 3.81
C PHE A 153 -13.55 -11.06 2.57
N PRO A 154 -13.97 -10.49 1.42
CA PRO A 154 -13.16 -10.52 0.22
C PRO A 154 -11.90 -9.68 0.42
N ASN A 155 -10.74 -10.24 0.08
CA ASN A 155 -9.49 -9.49 0.11
C ASN A 155 -9.45 -8.46 -1.00
N ALA A 156 -8.60 -7.44 -0.83
CA ALA A 156 -8.36 -6.42 -1.83
C ALA A 156 -6.87 -6.08 -1.94
N ALA A 157 -6.49 -5.54 -3.09
CA ALA A 157 -5.26 -4.80 -3.31
C ALA A 157 -5.62 -3.36 -3.66
N VAL A 158 -4.97 -2.39 -3.01
CA VAL A 158 -5.26 -0.96 -3.19
C VAL A 158 -3.98 -0.19 -3.45
N ASP A 159 -4.02 0.75 -4.40
CA ASP A 159 -2.91 1.63 -4.73
C ASP A 159 -3.41 3.04 -5.06
N ARG A 160 -3.04 3.99 -4.21
CA ARG A 160 -3.16 5.42 -4.45
C ARG A 160 -2.15 6.14 -3.58
N ILE A 161 -1.32 6.98 -4.18
CA ILE A 161 -0.39 7.86 -3.48
C ILE A 161 -1.20 9.03 -2.94
N VAL A 162 -1.17 9.13 -1.62
CA VAL A 162 -1.78 10.23 -0.87
C VAL A 162 -0.70 10.78 0.05
N PRO A 163 -0.07 11.92 -0.31
CA PRO A 163 1.07 12.45 0.42
C PRO A 163 0.64 12.96 1.81
N ALA A 164 1.64 13.15 2.67
CA ALA A 164 1.47 13.98 3.84
C ALA A 164 1.11 15.40 3.38
N GLN A 165 0.12 15.99 4.03
CA GLN A 165 -0.50 17.22 3.57
C GLN A 165 -1.15 17.93 4.75
N ASP A 166 -1.18 19.25 4.66
CA ASP A 166 -1.87 20.12 5.61
C ASP A 166 -2.67 21.15 4.82
N HIS A 167 -3.96 21.25 5.15
CA HIS A 167 -4.91 22.10 4.46
C HIS A 167 -5.60 23.00 5.46
N LYS A 168 -5.94 24.22 5.04
CA LYS A 168 -6.78 25.12 5.85
C LYS A 168 -8.13 24.49 6.18
N ASP A 169 -8.70 23.71 5.25
CA ASP A 169 -9.86 22.86 5.50
C ASP A 169 -9.41 21.46 5.98
N PRO A 170 -9.67 21.08 7.25
CA PRO A 170 -9.30 19.77 7.78
C PRO A 170 -9.95 18.56 7.11
N LEU A 171 -11.02 18.76 6.33
CA LEU A 171 -11.67 17.70 5.56
C LEU A 171 -11.10 17.54 4.16
N GLN A 172 -10.52 18.60 3.59
CA GLN A 172 -9.91 18.56 2.28
C GLN A 172 -8.84 17.48 2.22
N VAL A 173 -8.73 16.84 1.06
CA VAL A 173 -7.65 15.90 0.79
C VAL A 173 -7.20 16.03 -0.67
N THR A 174 -5.90 16.13 -0.85
CA THR A 174 -5.22 16.09 -2.13
C THR A 174 -4.74 14.68 -2.38
N VAL A 175 -5.03 14.16 -3.57
CA VAL A 175 -4.68 12.80 -3.98
C VAL A 175 -4.14 12.80 -5.40
N GLU A 176 -3.32 11.82 -5.74
CA GLU A 176 -2.93 11.67 -7.15
C GLU A 176 -4.14 11.27 -8.02
N PRO A 177 -4.13 11.59 -9.33
CA PRO A 177 -5.17 11.15 -10.26
C PRO A 177 -5.26 9.62 -10.38
N PHE A 178 -4.11 8.93 -10.43
CA PHE A 178 -4.06 7.48 -10.51
C PHE A 178 -4.65 6.82 -9.26
N TYR A 179 -5.43 5.78 -9.46
CA TYR A 179 -5.81 4.86 -8.39
C TYR A 179 -6.04 3.46 -8.96
N GLU A 180 -5.89 2.45 -8.13
CA GLU A 180 -6.24 1.07 -8.46
C GLU A 180 -6.81 0.38 -7.22
N TRP A 181 -8.04 -0.12 -7.32
CA TRP A 181 -8.68 -0.94 -6.30
C TRP A 181 -9.11 -2.25 -6.94
N VAL A 182 -8.49 -3.35 -6.50
CA VAL A 182 -8.76 -4.70 -7.00
C VAL A 182 -9.34 -5.56 -5.87
N VAL A 183 -10.44 -6.26 -6.12
CA VAL A 183 -11.14 -7.12 -5.16
C VAL A 183 -11.20 -8.56 -5.67
N HIS A 184 -11.03 -9.51 -4.76
CA HIS A 184 -11.12 -10.94 -5.06
C HIS A 184 -12.57 -11.37 -5.29
N ARG A 185 -12.95 -11.54 -6.57
CA ARG A 185 -14.31 -11.88 -7.01
C ARG A 185 -14.86 -13.18 -6.40
N PRO A 186 -14.10 -14.29 -6.30
CA PRO A 186 -14.64 -15.56 -5.78
C PRO A 186 -15.11 -15.52 -4.32
N ALA A 187 -14.73 -14.48 -3.55
CA ALA A 187 -15.18 -14.31 -2.18
C ALA A 187 -16.45 -13.44 -2.06
N LEU A 188 -17.02 -12.96 -3.17
CA LEU A 188 -18.24 -12.18 -3.17
C LEU A 188 -19.47 -13.09 -3.15
N LEU A 189 -20.41 -12.77 -2.26
CA LEU A 189 -21.75 -13.37 -2.24
C LEU A 189 -22.64 -12.79 -3.34
N ASP A 190 -23.64 -13.57 -3.76
CA ASP A 190 -24.73 -13.12 -4.64
C ASP A 190 -25.43 -11.88 -4.07
N GLY A 191 -25.88 -11.01 -4.97
CA GLY A 191 -26.51 -9.73 -4.60
C GLY A 191 -25.53 -8.61 -4.27
N PHE A 192 -24.22 -8.85 -4.34
CA PHE A 192 -23.21 -7.79 -4.32
C PHE A 192 -23.40 -6.83 -5.50
N LYS A 193 -23.35 -5.53 -5.22
CA LYS A 193 -23.33 -4.50 -6.27
C LYS A 193 -21.89 -4.03 -6.47
N GLU A 194 -21.41 -4.12 -7.70
CA GLU A 194 -20.08 -3.66 -8.07
C GLU A 194 -19.95 -2.14 -7.84
N ILE A 195 -18.80 -1.74 -7.31
CA ILE A 195 -18.43 -0.36 -7.00
C ILE A 195 -17.75 0.21 -8.26
N GLU A 196 -18.13 1.41 -8.66
CA GLU A 196 -17.56 2.07 -9.83
C GLU A 196 -16.05 2.28 -9.65
N GLY A 197 -15.27 1.97 -10.70
CA GLY A 197 -13.81 2.08 -10.70
C GLY A 197 -13.08 0.96 -9.95
N VAL A 198 -13.77 -0.04 -9.41
CA VAL A 198 -13.15 -1.21 -8.78
C VAL A 198 -13.03 -2.37 -9.76
N HIS A 199 -11.87 -3.01 -9.80
CA HIS A 199 -11.62 -4.20 -10.59
C HIS A 199 -11.88 -5.46 -9.77
N TYR A 200 -12.64 -6.40 -10.34
CA TYR A 200 -12.98 -7.67 -9.67
C TYR A 200 -12.36 -8.83 -10.43
N VAL A 201 -11.46 -9.56 -9.75
CA VAL A 201 -10.58 -10.54 -10.39
C VAL A 201 -10.61 -11.88 -9.67
N ASP A 202 -10.31 -12.95 -10.41
CA ASP A 202 -10.31 -14.31 -9.88
C ASP A 202 -9.07 -14.61 -9.01
N SER A 203 -7.96 -13.90 -9.24
CA SER A 203 -6.76 -13.99 -8.41
C SER A 203 -6.16 -12.61 -8.17
N LEU A 204 -5.89 -12.30 -6.90
CA LEU A 204 -5.25 -11.06 -6.49
C LEU A 204 -3.72 -11.11 -6.58
N GLU A 205 -3.11 -12.29 -6.53
CA GLU A 205 -1.65 -12.44 -6.48
C GLU A 205 -0.94 -11.67 -7.60
N PRO A 206 -1.39 -11.75 -8.89
CA PRO A 206 -0.75 -11.01 -9.97
C PRO A 206 -0.73 -9.49 -9.71
N TYR A 207 -1.84 -8.93 -9.20
CA TYR A 207 -1.98 -7.49 -8.97
C TYR A 207 -1.18 -7.02 -7.74
N ILE A 208 -1.18 -7.82 -6.68
CA ILE A 208 -0.38 -7.58 -5.48
C ILE A 208 1.11 -7.55 -5.84
N GLU A 209 1.59 -8.55 -6.59
CA GLU A 209 2.98 -8.62 -6.99
C GLU A 209 3.33 -7.56 -8.02
N ARG A 210 2.45 -7.25 -8.98
CA ARG A 210 2.67 -6.17 -9.96
C ARG A 210 2.88 -4.84 -9.25
N LYS A 211 2.02 -4.50 -8.29
CA LYS A 211 2.15 -3.28 -7.48
C LYS A 211 3.41 -3.31 -6.62
N MET A 212 3.68 -4.43 -5.94
CA MET A 212 4.85 -4.57 -5.08
C MET A 212 6.16 -4.45 -5.86
N PHE A 213 6.29 -5.13 -6.99
CA PHE A 213 7.53 -5.23 -7.74
C PHE A 213 7.72 -4.16 -8.81
N THR A 214 6.70 -3.33 -9.05
CA THR A 214 6.80 -2.14 -9.92
C THR A 214 6.76 -0.87 -9.08
N VAL A 215 5.64 -0.56 -8.44
CA VAL A 215 5.44 0.70 -7.69
C VAL A 215 6.34 0.74 -6.46
N ASN A 216 6.26 -0.26 -5.58
CA ASN A 216 7.03 -0.21 -4.33
C ASN A 216 8.53 -0.36 -4.59
N THR A 217 8.93 -1.22 -5.53
CA THR A 217 10.33 -1.37 -5.97
C THR A 217 10.85 -0.07 -6.57
N GLY A 218 10.21 0.47 -7.62
CA GLY A 218 10.64 1.68 -8.29
C GLY A 218 10.76 2.88 -7.35
N HIS A 219 9.77 3.08 -6.48
CA HIS A 219 9.78 4.19 -5.52
C HIS A 219 10.94 4.05 -4.50
N CYS A 220 11.19 2.82 -4.05
CA CYS A 220 12.27 2.52 -3.12
C CYS A 220 13.66 2.68 -3.76
N VAL A 221 13.81 2.23 -5.00
CA VAL A 221 15.06 2.33 -5.78
C VAL A 221 15.38 3.80 -6.07
N ALA A 222 14.36 4.59 -6.45
CA ALA A 222 14.50 6.03 -6.64
C ALA A 222 15.00 6.72 -5.36
N ALA A 223 14.49 6.31 -4.20
CA ALA A 223 14.94 6.84 -2.92
C ALA A 223 16.42 6.51 -2.64
N TYR A 224 16.86 5.27 -2.83
CA TYR A 224 18.22 4.88 -2.52
C TYR A 224 19.25 5.48 -3.47
N PHE A 225 18.99 5.47 -4.78
CA PHE A 225 19.88 6.16 -5.72
C PHE A 225 19.87 7.67 -5.48
N GLY A 226 18.71 8.27 -5.27
CA GLY A 226 18.61 9.69 -4.95
C GLY A 226 19.37 10.08 -3.69
N TYR A 227 19.29 9.27 -2.65
CA TYR A 227 19.99 9.48 -1.39
C TYR A 227 21.51 9.47 -1.56
N LEU A 228 22.05 8.50 -2.30
CA LEU A 228 23.50 8.40 -2.56
C LEU A 228 24.03 9.59 -3.39
N GLU A 229 23.19 10.13 -4.28
CA GLU A 229 23.51 11.28 -5.13
C GLU A 229 23.15 12.63 -4.47
N GLY A 230 22.75 12.62 -3.19
CA GLY A 230 22.47 13.83 -2.41
C GLY A 230 21.14 14.53 -2.70
N PHE A 231 20.28 13.95 -3.54
CA PHE A 231 18.93 14.47 -3.80
C PHE A 231 18.06 14.38 -2.55
N LYS A 232 17.13 15.34 -2.39
CA LYS A 232 16.24 15.40 -1.23
C LYS A 232 14.90 14.76 -1.51
N THR A 233 14.41 14.84 -2.74
CA THR A 233 13.05 14.39 -3.10
C THR A 233 13.04 13.42 -4.27
N ILE A 234 12.04 12.54 -4.31
CA ILE A 234 11.81 11.61 -5.42
C ILE A 234 11.61 12.36 -6.74
N ARG A 235 10.94 13.51 -6.71
CA ARG A 235 10.77 14.38 -7.88
C ARG A 235 12.12 14.80 -8.47
N GLN A 236 13.08 15.23 -7.64
CA GLN A 236 14.41 15.61 -8.13
C GLN A 236 15.12 14.42 -8.79
N VAL A 237 14.98 13.22 -8.22
CA VAL A 237 15.50 11.99 -8.84
C VAL A 237 14.85 11.74 -10.20
N MET A 238 13.54 11.91 -10.32
CA MET A 238 12.81 11.72 -11.58
C MET A 238 13.09 12.80 -12.63
N SER A 239 13.53 13.99 -12.21
CA SER A 239 14.00 15.05 -13.11
C SER A 239 15.41 14.82 -13.65
N ASN A 240 16.20 13.94 -13.02
CA ASN A 240 17.51 13.53 -13.51
C ASN A 240 17.35 12.36 -14.49
N ALA A 241 17.68 12.56 -15.76
CA ALA A 241 17.48 11.57 -16.81
C ALA A 241 18.21 10.24 -16.53
N THR A 242 19.45 10.31 -16.02
CA THR A 242 20.25 9.13 -15.68
C THR A 242 19.64 8.32 -14.55
N LEU A 243 19.20 8.98 -13.48
CA LEU A 243 18.56 8.29 -12.35
C LEU A 243 17.18 7.76 -12.69
N ARG A 244 16.38 8.51 -13.46
CA ARG A 244 15.11 8.05 -14.00
C ARG A 244 15.30 6.78 -14.84
N ALA A 245 16.31 6.74 -15.69
CA ALA A 245 16.65 5.55 -16.48
C ALA A 245 17.05 4.36 -15.58
N LYS A 246 17.91 4.57 -14.57
CA LYS A 246 18.25 3.51 -13.60
C LYS A 246 17.01 2.92 -12.91
N VAL A 247 16.07 3.78 -12.48
CA VAL A 247 14.82 3.35 -11.85
C VAL A 247 13.93 2.59 -12.84
N LYS A 248 13.84 3.06 -14.09
CA LYS A 248 13.09 2.38 -15.16
C LYS A 248 13.64 0.98 -15.43
N HIS A 249 14.96 0.83 -15.62
CA HIS A 249 15.55 -0.48 -15.92
C HIS A 249 15.32 -1.50 -14.80
N VAL A 250 15.35 -1.09 -13.52
CA VAL A 250 14.99 -1.99 -12.41
C VAL A 250 13.54 -2.46 -12.53
N MET A 251 12.61 -1.56 -12.88
CA MET A 251 11.20 -1.95 -13.08
C MET A 251 10.99 -2.80 -14.32
N GLU A 252 11.80 -2.66 -15.35
CA GLU A 252 11.76 -3.52 -16.53
C GLU A 252 12.26 -4.93 -16.22
N GLU A 253 13.33 -5.07 -15.41
CA GLU A 253 13.82 -6.37 -14.93
C GLU A 253 12.77 -7.11 -14.09
N THR A 254 12.20 -6.43 -13.08
CA THR A 254 11.12 -7.03 -12.28
C THR A 254 9.85 -7.24 -13.09
N GLY A 255 9.60 -6.39 -14.08
CA GLY A 255 8.47 -6.50 -14.99
C GLY A 255 8.57 -7.68 -15.94
N ALA A 256 9.75 -7.99 -16.45
CA ALA A 256 10.00 -9.18 -17.25
C ALA A 256 9.69 -10.46 -16.45
N MET A 257 10.08 -10.48 -15.17
CA MET A 257 9.73 -11.56 -14.24
C MET A 257 8.22 -11.67 -14.05
N LEU A 258 7.52 -10.55 -13.79
CA LEU A 258 6.06 -10.53 -13.62
C LEU A 258 5.31 -11.01 -14.86
N VAL A 259 5.75 -10.59 -16.06
CA VAL A 259 5.20 -11.02 -17.34
C VAL A 259 5.34 -12.52 -17.50
N LYS A 260 6.52 -13.08 -17.20
CA LYS A 260 6.78 -14.52 -17.32
C LYS A 260 6.01 -15.34 -16.28
N LYS A 261 5.91 -14.86 -15.04
CA LYS A 261 5.22 -15.55 -13.93
C LYS A 261 3.69 -15.54 -14.10
N HIS A 262 3.12 -14.39 -14.42
CA HIS A 262 1.66 -14.16 -14.37
C HIS A 262 0.99 -14.05 -15.75
N GLY A 263 1.77 -14.10 -16.84
CA GLY A 263 1.23 -13.98 -18.19
C GLY A 263 0.67 -12.59 -18.50
N PHE A 264 1.15 -11.54 -17.84
CA PHE A 264 0.75 -10.16 -18.18
C PHE A 264 1.12 -9.84 -19.63
N ASN A 265 0.26 -9.07 -20.30
CA ASN A 265 0.61 -8.55 -21.63
C ASN A 265 1.85 -7.62 -21.50
N PRO A 266 2.95 -7.89 -22.23
CA PRO A 266 4.19 -7.13 -22.10
C PRO A 266 4.03 -5.63 -22.38
N GLN A 267 3.28 -5.27 -23.42
CA GLN A 267 3.07 -3.88 -23.82
C GLN A 267 2.26 -3.12 -22.77
N LYS A 268 1.19 -3.71 -22.25
CA LYS A 268 0.41 -3.13 -21.15
C LYS A 268 1.23 -2.98 -19.88
N HIS A 269 2.14 -3.92 -19.60
CA HIS A 269 3.00 -3.81 -18.44
C HIS A 269 4.07 -2.72 -18.60
N SER A 270 4.63 -2.56 -19.79
CA SER A 270 5.53 -1.44 -20.11
C SER A 270 4.82 -0.09 -19.96
N GLN A 271 3.58 0.05 -20.44
CA GLN A 271 2.77 1.26 -20.23
C GLN A 271 2.46 1.52 -18.75
N TYR A 272 2.26 0.46 -17.97
CA TYR A 272 2.11 0.57 -16.52
C TYR A 272 3.39 1.12 -15.89
N ILE A 273 4.58 0.61 -16.25
CA ILE A 273 5.88 1.14 -15.80
C ILE A 273 6.02 2.63 -16.11
N ASP A 274 5.68 3.05 -17.33
CA ASP A 274 5.75 4.47 -17.72
C ASP A 274 4.78 5.33 -16.90
N THR A 275 3.55 4.86 -16.68
CA THR A 275 2.58 5.50 -15.76
C THR A 275 3.19 5.66 -14.35
N ILE A 276 3.88 4.64 -13.84
CA ILE A 276 4.51 4.70 -12.51
C ILE A 276 5.62 5.75 -12.45
N LEU A 277 6.45 5.86 -13.49
CA LEU A 277 7.49 6.88 -13.56
C LEU A 277 6.89 8.31 -13.60
N GLU A 278 5.78 8.50 -14.30
CA GLU A 278 5.05 9.77 -14.31
C GLU A 278 4.46 10.11 -12.94
N ARG A 279 3.89 9.12 -12.24
CA ARG A 279 3.41 9.29 -10.86
C ARG A 279 4.51 9.77 -9.93
N PHE A 280 5.72 9.21 -10.03
CA PHE A 280 6.88 9.64 -9.24
C PHE A 280 7.38 11.04 -9.62
N ALA A 281 7.19 11.46 -10.87
CA ALA A 281 7.61 12.76 -11.38
C ALA A 281 6.59 13.88 -11.13
N ASN A 282 5.42 13.57 -10.59
CA ASN A 282 4.33 14.51 -10.41
C ASN A 282 4.78 15.73 -9.56
N PRO A 283 4.75 16.96 -10.11
CA PRO A 283 5.25 18.15 -9.43
C PRO A 283 4.45 18.54 -8.19
N ASN A 284 3.21 18.09 -8.09
CA ASN A 284 2.29 18.39 -7.00
C ASN A 284 2.39 17.39 -5.84
N LEU A 285 3.20 16.32 -6.02
CA LEU A 285 3.48 15.34 -4.98
C LEU A 285 4.95 15.48 -4.59
N THR A 286 5.21 15.77 -3.31
CA THR A 286 6.59 15.85 -2.80
C THR A 286 6.82 14.79 -1.75
N ASP A 287 7.75 13.88 -2.05
CA ASP A 287 8.20 12.85 -1.13
C ASP A 287 9.71 12.90 -0.93
N GLN A 288 10.12 12.91 0.34
CA GLN A 288 11.53 12.93 0.72
C GLN A 288 12.17 11.56 0.51
N VAL A 289 13.38 11.52 -0.06
CA VAL A 289 14.11 10.25 -0.27
C VAL A 289 14.36 9.53 1.05
N THR A 290 14.56 10.25 2.16
CA THR A 290 14.75 9.66 3.49
C THR A 290 13.46 9.03 4.01
N ARG A 291 12.32 9.71 3.84
CA ARG A 291 10.98 9.19 4.19
C ARG A 291 10.66 7.93 3.39
N VAL A 292 10.94 7.95 2.08
CA VAL A 292 10.66 6.82 1.20
C VAL A 292 11.65 5.69 1.42
N GLY A 293 12.92 5.98 1.68
CA GLY A 293 14.03 5.05 1.91
C GLY A 293 13.99 4.32 3.26
N ARG A 294 13.24 4.85 4.24
CA ARG A 294 13.15 4.31 5.60
C ARG A 294 12.84 2.80 5.71
N SER A 295 13.22 2.20 6.83
CA SER A 295 13.09 0.77 7.13
C SER A 295 13.78 -0.15 6.10
N PRO A 296 15.08 0.05 5.83
CA PRO A 296 15.80 -0.72 4.81
C PRO A 296 15.90 -2.20 5.15
N LEU A 297 15.99 -2.61 6.44
CA LEU A 297 16.04 -4.02 6.82
C LEU A 297 14.79 -4.77 6.39
N ARG A 298 13.60 -4.18 6.58
CA ARG A 298 12.35 -4.76 6.08
C ARG A 298 12.35 -4.89 4.56
N LYS A 299 12.81 -3.87 3.83
CA LYS A 299 12.76 -3.83 2.36
C LYS A 299 13.79 -4.73 1.68
N LEU A 300 14.91 -4.96 2.35
CA LEU A 300 15.94 -5.93 1.97
C LEU A 300 15.64 -7.34 2.49
N SER A 301 14.52 -7.56 3.19
CA SER A 301 14.16 -8.90 3.63
C SER A 301 13.80 -9.82 2.45
N PRO A 302 13.93 -11.15 2.61
CA PRO A 302 13.71 -12.13 1.53
C PRO A 302 12.33 -12.05 0.87
N TYR A 303 11.34 -11.50 1.57
CA TYR A 303 9.92 -11.53 1.19
C TYR A 303 9.38 -10.19 0.69
N ASP A 304 10.21 -9.13 0.65
CA ASP A 304 9.79 -7.77 0.26
C ASP A 304 10.30 -7.41 -1.15
N ARG A 305 10.19 -6.12 -1.51
CA ARG A 305 10.23 -5.56 -2.87
C ARG A 305 11.56 -5.64 -3.62
N LEU A 306 12.65 -6.08 -2.99
CA LEU A 306 13.98 -6.15 -3.63
C LEU A 306 14.44 -7.59 -3.80
N VAL A 307 14.59 -8.33 -2.70
CA VAL A 307 15.11 -9.70 -2.75
C VAL A 307 14.13 -10.66 -3.40
N ARG A 308 12.84 -10.59 -3.06
CA ARG A 308 11.85 -11.52 -3.58
C ARG A 308 11.78 -11.51 -5.12
N PRO A 309 11.66 -10.35 -5.80
CA PRO A 309 11.67 -10.36 -7.25
C PRO A 309 13.03 -10.74 -7.84
N ALA A 310 14.15 -10.46 -7.14
CA ALA A 310 15.48 -10.89 -7.58
C ALA A 310 15.61 -12.42 -7.62
N MET A 311 15.20 -13.11 -6.55
CA MET A 311 15.23 -14.57 -6.48
C MET A 311 14.29 -15.21 -7.50
N GLN A 312 13.08 -14.67 -7.67
CA GLN A 312 12.14 -15.15 -8.69
C GLN A 312 12.65 -14.93 -10.12
N ALA A 313 13.30 -13.79 -10.39
CA ALA A 313 13.92 -13.54 -11.70
C ALA A 313 14.99 -14.60 -12.02
N SER A 314 15.80 -14.98 -11.01
CA SER A 314 16.81 -16.04 -11.14
C SER A 314 16.19 -17.40 -11.48
N GLU A 315 15.07 -17.77 -10.87
CA GLU A 315 14.34 -19.02 -11.19
C GLU A 315 13.90 -19.07 -12.65
N PHE A 316 13.69 -17.90 -13.26
CA PHE A 316 13.33 -17.76 -14.67
C PHE A 316 14.52 -17.50 -15.60
N GLY A 317 15.76 -17.47 -15.10
CA GLY A 317 16.95 -17.16 -15.88
C GLY A 317 16.98 -15.72 -16.42
N ILE A 318 16.34 -14.78 -15.72
CA ILE A 318 16.31 -13.35 -16.08
C ILE A 318 17.49 -12.66 -15.39
N GLU A 319 18.32 -11.98 -16.17
CA GLU A 319 19.41 -11.16 -15.63
C GLU A 319 18.89 -9.90 -14.96
N ILE A 320 19.51 -9.52 -13.84
CA ILE A 320 19.04 -8.41 -12.99
C ILE A 320 20.17 -7.46 -12.52
N PRO A 321 21.07 -7.00 -13.41
CA PRO A 321 22.19 -6.13 -13.04
C PRO A 321 21.75 -4.82 -12.38
N HIS A 322 20.61 -4.26 -12.78
CA HIS A 322 20.12 -3.00 -12.22
C HIS A 322 19.51 -3.21 -10.82
N LEU A 323 18.73 -4.28 -10.61
CA LEU A 323 18.15 -4.59 -9.31
C LEU A 323 19.22 -4.95 -8.28
N THR A 324 20.26 -5.71 -8.68
CA THR A 324 21.42 -5.96 -7.79
C THR A 324 22.16 -4.68 -7.42
N SER A 325 22.30 -3.73 -8.35
CA SER A 325 22.83 -2.39 -8.07
C SER A 325 21.95 -1.61 -7.10
N ALA A 326 20.63 -1.72 -7.21
CA ALA A 326 19.70 -1.08 -6.30
C ALA A 326 19.70 -1.70 -4.89
N MET A 327 19.88 -3.02 -4.79
CA MET A 327 20.07 -3.72 -3.52
C MET A 327 21.34 -3.25 -2.82
N ALA A 328 22.45 -3.12 -3.55
CA ALA A 328 23.68 -2.53 -3.05
C ALA A 328 23.49 -1.08 -2.59
N ALA A 329 22.79 -0.24 -3.37
CA ALA A 329 22.49 1.13 -2.97
C ALA A 329 21.65 1.22 -1.69
N ALA A 330 20.69 0.31 -1.52
CA ALA A 330 19.90 0.21 -0.29
C ALA A 330 20.75 -0.13 0.94
N MET A 331 21.79 -0.95 0.76
CA MET A 331 22.73 -1.31 1.83
C MET A 331 23.68 -0.17 2.20
N LEU A 332 23.81 0.87 1.36
CA LEU A 332 24.59 2.08 1.63
C LEU A 332 23.75 3.23 2.21
N PHE A 333 22.45 2.99 2.45
CA PHE A 333 21.56 3.95 3.09
C PHE A 333 21.86 4.04 4.59
N ASP A 334 22.31 5.20 5.03
CA ASP A 334 22.84 5.48 6.37
C ASP A 334 22.19 6.70 7.02
N HIS A 335 20.89 6.91 6.76
CA HIS A 335 20.17 8.04 7.34
C HIS A 335 20.06 7.91 8.86
N GLU A 336 20.76 8.79 9.59
CA GLU A 336 20.92 8.70 11.05
C GLU A 336 19.61 8.69 11.85
N GLN A 337 18.55 9.31 11.33
CA GLN A 337 17.24 9.36 12.00
C GLN A 337 16.40 8.09 11.79
N ASP A 338 16.89 7.13 11.01
CA ASP A 338 16.25 5.82 10.82
C ASP A 338 17.03 4.73 11.58
N GLU A 339 16.43 4.25 12.67
CA GLU A 339 17.00 3.18 13.52
C GLU A 339 17.32 1.91 12.72
N GLU A 340 16.49 1.54 11.73
CA GLU A 340 16.77 0.36 10.89
C GLU A 340 17.95 0.59 9.95
N ALA A 341 18.15 1.83 9.46
CA ALA A 341 19.31 2.18 8.64
C ALA A 341 20.60 2.09 9.48
N MET A 342 20.60 2.64 10.68
CA MET A 342 21.77 2.56 11.57
C MET A 342 22.09 1.13 11.99
N LYS A 343 21.06 0.32 12.27
CA LYS A 343 21.22 -1.11 12.56
C LYS A 343 21.79 -1.89 11.36
N LEU A 344 21.32 -1.58 10.15
CA LEU A 344 21.88 -2.14 8.91
C LEU A 344 23.38 -1.81 8.80
N GLN A 345 23.75 -0.53 8.95
CA GLN A 345 25.14 -0.11 8.84
C GLN A 345 26.04 -0.76 9.90
N HIS A 346 25.53 -0.95 11.12
CA HIS A 346 26.26 -1.66 12.17
C HIS A 346 26.51 -3.13 11.80
N MET A 347 25.49 -3.86 11.36
CA MET A 347 25.65 -5.26 10.91
C MET A 347 26.69 -5.40 9.80
N ILE A 348 26.67 -4.51 8.81
CA ILE A 348 27.65 -4.57 7.71
C ILE A 348 29.07 -4.24 8.19
N ARG A 349 29.24 -3.35 9.19
CA ARG A 349 30.56 -3.04 9.75
C ARG A 349 31.13 -4.17 10.60
N GLU A 350 30.30 -4.83 11.40
CA GLU A 350 30.73 -5.92 12.30
C GLU A 350 30.94 -7.23 11.53
N ASP A 351 29.94 -7.64 10.74
CA ASP A 351 29.88 -8.99 10.16
C ASP A 351 30.30 -9.02 8.68
N GLY A 352 30.34 -7.85 8.04
CA GLY A 352 30.65 -7.71 6.62
C GLY A 352 29.43 -7.80 5.70
N VAL A 353 29.62 -7.30 4.47
CA VAL A 353 28.57 -7.24 3.43
C VAL A 353 28.02 -8.62 3.06
N SER A 354 28.89 -9.62 2.96
CA SER A 354 28.51 -10.99 2.57
C SER A 354 27.67 -11.67 3.65
N ALA A 355 28.07 -11.56 4.92
CA ALA A 355 27.28 -12.10 6.03
C ALA A 355 25.89 -11.45 6.11
N PHE A 356 25.82 -10.13 5.92
CA PHE A 356 24.54 -9.41 5.87
C PHE A 356 23.63 -9.95 4.77
N ILE A 357 24.14 -10.15 3.55
CA ILE A 357 23.35 -10.70 2.43
C ILE A 357 22.82 -12.10 2.78
N ARG A 358 23.68 -12.97 3.33
CA ARG A 358 23.28 -14.33 3.72
C ARG A 358 22.19 -14.32 4.79
N GLU A 359 22.40 -13.56 5.86
CA GLU A 359 21.60 -13.69 7.09
C GLU A 359 20.36 -12.81 7.09
N ARG A 360 20.43 -11.62 6.48
CA ARG A 360 19.34 -10.64 6.48
C ARG A 360 18.54 -10.66 5.19
N MET A 361 19.21 -10.91 4.06
CA MET A 361 18.57 -11.01 2.75
C MET A 361 18.24 -12.45 2.39
N GLY A 362 18.80 -13.44 3.09
CA GLY A 362 18.51 -14.85 2.86
C GLY A 362 19.07 -15.39 1.54
N ILE A 363 20.07 -14.72 0.96
CA ILE A 363 20.67 -15.12 -0.33
C ILE A 363 21.97 -15.89 -0.05
N PRO A 364 22.05 -17.20 -0.37
CA PRO A 364 23.23 -18.01 -0.08
C PRO A 364 24.50 -17.51 -0.77
N ASP A 365 25.66 -17.71 -0.14
CA ASP A 365 26.98 -17.27 -0.64
C ASP A 365 27.30 -17.83 -2.03
N ALA A 366 26.86 -19.06 -2.31
CA ALA A 366 27.05 -19.73 -3.60
C ALA A 366 26.13 -19.20 -4.71
N HIS A 367 25.12 -18.37 -4.40
CA HIS A 367 24.17 -17.86 -5.38
C HIS A 367 24.76 -16.68 -6.16
N LEU A 368 24.60 -16.65 -7.49
CA LEU A 368 25.18 -15.59 -8.34
C LEU A 368 24.73 -14.18 -7.94
N ILE A 369 23.45 -14.01 -7.58
CA ILE A 369 22.93 -12.73 -7.04
C ILE A 369 23.74 -12.25 -5.83
N HIS A 370 24.15 -13.14 -4.92
CA HIS A 370 24.97 -12.75 -3.77
C HIS A 370 26.26 -12.09 -4.25
N GLN A 371 26.98 -12.75 -5.16
CA GLN A 371 28.24 -12.27 -5.71
C GLN A 371 28.07 -10.94 -6.45
N HIS A 372 27.01 -10.80 -7.25
CA HIS A 372 26.70 -9.56 -7.95
C HIS A 372 26.41 -8.40 -6.99
N VAL A 373 25.63 -8.63 -5.93
CA VAL A 373 25.32 -7.59 -4.93
C VAL A 373 26.57 -7.17 -4.16
N VAL A 374 27.44 -8.11 -3.76
CA VAL A 374 28.72 -7.79 -3.13
C VAL A 374 29.59 -6.92 -4.04
N ALA A 375 29.75 -7.32 -5.31
CA ALA A 375 30.55 -6.56 -6.28
C ALA A 375 30.01 -5.14 -6.48
N ARG A 376 28.69 -4.97 -6.61
CA ARG A 376 28.07 -3.65 -6.76
C ARG A 376 28.17 -2.80 -5.50
N TYR A 377 28.10 -3.42 -4.32
CA TYR A 377 28.27 -2.72 -3.05
C TYR A 377 29.68 -2.13 -2.93
N GLU A 378 30.73 -2.89 -3.22
CA GLU A 378 32.11 -2.40 -3.14
C GLU A 378 32.40 -1.31 -4.18
N GLU A 379 31.87 -1.46 -5.41
CA GLU A 379 31.95 -0.42 -6.44
C GLU A 379 31.31 0.89 -5.97
N LEU A 380 30.06 0.85 -5.48
CA LEU A 380 29.34 2.05 -5.04
C LEU A 380 29.97 2.68 -3.79
N LYS A 381 30.47 1.86 -2.86
CA LYS A 381 31.15 2.33 -1.64
C LYS A 381 32.43 3.11 -1.97
N GLY A 382 33.21 2.65 -2.95
CA GLY A 382 34.41 3.36 -3.42
C GLY A 382 34.12 4.76 -3.99
N HIS A 383 33.00 4.91 -4.70
CA HIS A 383 32.56 6.20 -5.24
C HIS A 383 32.04 7.15 -4.14
N LYS A 384 31.31 6.64 -3.15
CA LYS A 384 30.82 7.43 -1.99
C LYS A 384 31.97 8.07 -1.21
N GLY A 385 33.09 7.35 -1.03
CA GLY A 385 34.29 7.87 -0.37
C GLY A 385 35.03 8.95 -1.15
N SER A 386 34.96 8.94 -2.48
CA SER A 386 35.66 9.91 -3.34
C SER A 386 34.95 11.27 -3.44
N THR A 387 33.63 11.30 -3.22
CA THR A 387 32.80 12.52 -3.32
C THR A 387 32.92 13.41 -2.07
N ILE A 388 33.54 12.93 -0.99
CA ILE A 388 33.77 13.68 0.25
C ILE A 388 35.11 14.46 0.22
N LEU A 389 35.95 14.26 -0.80
CA LEU A 389 37.28 14.86 -0.92
C LEU A 389 37.42 15.96 -2.00
N THR A 390 36.31 16.52 -2.47
CA THR A 390 36.27 17.71 -3.34
C THR A 390 35.24 18.69 -2.83
#